data_AF-A0A9D2JHY0-F1
#
_entry.id   AF-A0A9D2JHY0-F1
#
_cell.length_a   1.000
_cell.length_b   1.000
_cell.length_c   1.000
_cell.angle_alpha   90.00
_cell.angle_beta   90.00
_cell.angle_gamma   90.00
#
_symmetry.space_group_name_H-M   'P 1'
#
loop_
_entity.id
_entity.type
_entity.pdbx_description
1 polymer ?
#
loop_
_entity_poly.entity_id
_entity_poly.type
_entity_poly.pdbx_seq_one_letter_code
_entity_poly.pdbx_strand_id
1 'polypeptide(L)'
;IISASTNFSDCRMSKKGELDHYIGVLSLAQGLENFDTFEVRASTWAVFEAVGPYPDTLQNIWGRIYSEWFPTSGYEAISGPEILWNESPDTTNPQYKSEIWIPVKRK
;
A
#
# COMPACT_ATOMS: atom_id res chain seq x y z
N ILE A 1 -0.56 12.70 4.44
CA ILE A 1 -1.75 11.83 4.26
C ILE A 1 -1.25 10.55 3.62
N ILE A 2 -1.76 9.41 4.06
CA ILE A 2 -1.47 8.11 3.44
C ILE A 2 -2.76 7.52 2.91
N SER A 3 -2.63 6.69 1.89
CA SER A 3 -3.69 5.79 1.45
C SER A 3 -3.38 4.40 1.98
N ALA A 4 -4.38 3.67 2.46
CA ALA A 4 -4.23 2.29 2.91
C ALA A 4 -5.34 1.42 2.33
N SER A 5 -4.97 0.31 1.71
CA SER A 5 -5.91 -0.69 1.21
C SER A 5 -5.79 -1.96 2.04
N THR A 6 -6.89 -2.46 2.59
CA THR A 6 -6.89 -3.61 3.52
C THR A 6 -8.13 -4.48 3.30
N ASN A 7 -8.27 -5.56 4.07
CA ASN A 7 -9.41 -6.48 4.03
C ASN A 7 -9.73 -6.98 2.62
N PHE A 8 -8.68 -7.25 1.83
CA PHE A 8 -8.82 -7.80 0.48
C PHE A 8 -9.55 -9.14 0.54
N SER A 9 -10.58 -9.30 -0.27
CA SER A 9 -11.25 -10.60 -0.41
C SER A 9 -10.34 -11.62 -1.12
N ASP A 10 -10.52 -12.91 -0.80
CA ASP A 10 -9.75 -14.05 -1.36
C ASP A 10 -9.76 -14.09 -2.91
N CYS A 11 -10.69 -13.38 -3.50
CA CYS A 11 -10.90 -13.25 -4.94
C CYS A 11 -10.04 -12.15 -5.60
N ARG A 12 -8.91 -11.73 -5.00
CA ARG A 12 -8.03 -10.66 -5.50
C ARG A 12 -7.57 -10.83 -6.96
N MET A 13 -7.35 -12.06 -7.41
CA MET A 13 -6.96 -12.35 -8.80
C MET A 13 -8.15 -12.52 -9.76
N SER A 14 -9.38 -12.56 -9.24
CA SER A 14 -10.60 -12.59 -10.03
C SER A 14 -11.18 -11.18 -10.16
N LYS A 15 -11.89 -10.87 -11.25
CA LYS A 15 -12.49 -9.54 -11.49
C LYS A 15 -13.64 -9.17 -10.52
N LYS A 16 -13.75 -9.83 -9.36
CA LYS A 16 -14.81 -9.67 -8.34
C LYS A 16 -14.23 -9.50 -6.93
N GLY A 17 -13.00 -9.01 -6.82
CA GLY A 17 -12.40 -8.68 -5.53
C GLY A 17 -13.00 -7.41 -4.91
N GLU A 18 -13.04 -7.37 -3.58
CA GLU A 18 -13.41 -6.19 -2.79
C GLU A 18 -12.27 -5.90 -1.82
N LEU A 19 -12.16 -4.64 -1.40
CA LEU A 19 -11.20 -4.16 -0.40
C LEU A 19 -11.78 -2.95 0.32
N ASP A 20 -11.28 -2.69 1.52
CA ASP A 20 -11.50 -1.42 2.20
C ASP A 20 -10.36 -0.46 1.84
N HIS A 21 -10.73 0.78 1.50
CA HIS A 21 -9.77 1.83 1.17
C HIS A 21 -9.90 3.02 2.12
N TYR A 22 -8.80 3.38 2.75
CA TYR A 22 -8.70 4.49 3.69
C TYR A 22 -7.79 5.58 3.12
N ILE A 23 -8.18 6.84 3.33
CA ILE A 23 -7.32 8.01 3.14
C ILE A 23 -7.24 8.70 4.50
N GLY A 24 -6.06 8.76 5.10
CA GLY A 24 -5.94 9.18 6.48
C GLY A 24 -4.56 9.65 6.91
N VAL A 25 -4.42 9.80 8.22
CA VAL A 25 -3.17 10.20 8.88
C VAL A 25 -2.86 9.21 9.98
N LEU A 26 -1.57 8.94 10.21
CA LEU A 26 -1.16 8.22 11.41
C LEU A 26 -1.47 9.11 12.63
N SER A 27 -2.16 8.55 13.62
CA SER A 27 -2.52 9.27 14.84
C SER A 27 -2.36 8.37 16.05
N LEU A 28 -1.92 8.96 17.16
CA LEU A 28 -1.94 8.35 18.49
C LEU A 28 -3.06 8.95 19.36
N ALA A 29 -3.89 9.83 18.79
CA ALA A 29 -4.98 10.47 19.51
C ALA A 29 -6.11 9.49 19.81
N GLN A 30 -6.74 9.66 20.98
CA GLN A 30 -7.96 8.95 21.37
C GLN A 30 -9.18 9.83 21.07
N GLY A 31 -10.36 9.22 20.97
CA GLY A 31 -11.62 9.97 20.82
C GLY A 31 -11.85 10.55 19.42
N LEU A 32 -11.45 9.83 18.37
CA LEU A 32 -11.72 10.21 16.97
C LEU A 32 -13.12 9.76 16.53
N GLU A 33 -14.18 10.13 17.27
CA GLU A 33 -15.54 9.61 17.10
C GLU A 33 -16.16 9.92 15.71
N ASN A 34 -15.63 10.91 15.00
CA ASN A 34 -16.08 11.30 13.66
C ASN A 34 -15.29 10.64 12.52
N PHE A 35 -14.33 9.76 12.81
CA PHE A 35 -13.49 9.11 11.83
C PHE A 35 -13.46 7.59 12.04
N ASP A 36 -13.43 6.85 10.95
CA ASP A 36 -13.06 5.44 11.01
C ASP A 36 -11.60 5.33 11.45
N THR A 37 -11.34 4.37 12.35
CA THR A 37 -10.00 4.10 12.85
C THR A 37 -9.61 2.67 12.50
N PHE A 38 -8.38 2.50 12.03
CA PHE A 38 -7.82 1.20 11.67
C PHE A 38 -6.51 1.00 12.42
N GLU A 39 -6.47 0.00 13.30
CA GLU A 39 -5.27 -0.33 14.06
C GLU A 39 -4.28 -1.10 13.17
N VAL A 40 -3.10 -0.53 12.96
CA VAL A 40 -2.01 -1.19 12.22
C VAL A 40 -1.09 -1.88 13.22
N ARG A 41 -1.13 -3.22 13.27
CA ARG A 41 -0.22 -4.00 14.10
C ARG A 41 1.22 -3.92 13.58
N ALA A 42 2.18 -4.00 14.50
CA ALA A 42 3.59 -4.10 14.15
C ALA A 42 3.83 -5.31 13.23
N SER A 43 4.47 -5.05 12.09
CA SER A 43 4.74 -6.04 11.04
C SER A 43 6.12 -5.80 10.43
N THR A 44 6.65 -6.79 9.72
CA THR A 44 7.79 -6.58 8.81
C THR A 44 7.24 -6.09 7.47
N TRP A 45 7.92 -5.12 6.86
CA TRP A 45 7.43 -4.43 5.66
C TRP A 45 8.46 -4.54 4.53
N ALA A 46 7.97 -4.85 3.33
CA ALA A 46 8.70 -4.57 2.11
C ALA A 46 8.31 -3.18 1.63
N VAL A 47 9.30 -2.30 1.45
CA VAL A 47 9.09 -0.91 1.03
C VAL A 47 9.73 -0.70 -0.33
N PHE A 48 8.94 -0.17 -1.26
CA PHE A 48 9.35 0.06 -2.64
C PHE A 48 9.17 1.52 -3.00
N GLU A 49 10.23 2.14 -3.50
CA GLU A 49 10.19 3.51 -3.99
C GLU A 49 9.76 3.53 -5.47
N ALA A 50 8.82 4.41 -5.79
CA ALA A 50 8.37 4.70 -7.14
C ALA A 50 8.71 6.15 -7.47
N VAL A 51 9.60 6.38 -8.44
CA VAL A 51 9.99 7.71 -8.91
C VAL A 51 9.73 7.81 -10.40
N GLY A 52 8.83 8.70 -10.79
CA GLY A 52 8.48 8.92 -12.20
C GLY A 52 7.07 9.49 -12.38
N PRO A 53 6.55 9.53 -13.62
CA PRO A 53 5.22 10.04 -13.90
C PRO A 53 4.13 9.27 -13.14
N TYR A 54 3.22 10.00 -12.50
CA TYR A 54 2.06 9.47 -11.78
C TYR A 54 0.82 9.42 -12.70
N PRO A 55 -0.02 8.37 -12.66
CA PRO A 55 0.06 7.17 -11.82
C PRO A 55 0.82 5.99 -12.48
N ASP A 56 1.27 6.13 -13.73
CA ASP A 56 1.78 5.00 -14.53
C ASP A 56 2.97 4.29 -13.87
N THR A 57 3.92 5.05 -13.33
CA THR A 57 5.10 4.50 -12.65
C THR A 57 4.70 3.65 -11.45
N LEU A 58 3.73 4.15 -10.67
CA LEU A 58 3.22 3.48 -9.47
C LEU A 58 2.52 2.16 -9.83
N GLN A 59 1.65 2.18 -10.85
CA GLN A 59 0.93 0.98 -11.31
C GLN A 59 1.88 -0.08 -11.84
N ASN A 60 2.88 0.33 -12.63
CA ASN A 60 3.91 -0.56 -13.15
C ASN A 60 4.71 -1.22 -12.03
N ILE A 61 5.12 -0.45 -11.02
CA ILE A 61 5.87 -0.99 -9.88
C ILE A 61 5.02 -1.96 -9.07
N TRP A 62 3.74 -1.64 -8.80
CA TRP A 62 2.83 -2.58 -8.11
C TRP A 62 2.71 -3.91 -8.86
N GLY A 63 2.57 -3.86 -10.18
CA GLY A 63 2.56 -5.06 -11.03
C GLY A 63 3.82 -5.89 -10.87
N ARG A 64 4.99 -5.25 -10.98
CA ARG A 64 6.30 -5.93 -10.87
C ARG A 64 6.59 -6.48 -9.47
N ILE A 65 6.12 -5.82 -8.41
CA ILE A 65 6.24 -6.35 -7.05
C ILE A 65 5.56 -7.73 -6.97
N TYR A 66 4.35 -7.86 -7.51
CA TYR A 66 3.59 -9.11 -7.50
C TYR A 66 4.04 -10.14 -8.53
N SER A 67 4.46 -9.72 -9.73
CA SER A 67 4.84 -10.65 -10.80
C SER A 67 6.32 -11.05 -10.80
N GLU A 68 7.22 -10.23 -10.26
CA GLU A 68 8.68 -10.46 -10.32
C GLU A 68 9.29 -10.61 -8.92
N TRP A 69 9.02 -9.66 -8.01
CA TRP A 69 9.71 -9.61 -6.73
C TRP A 69 9.20 -10.69 -5.76
N PHE A 70 7.90 -10.77 -5.49
CA PHE A 70 7.34 -11.78 -4.57
C PHE A 70 7.68 -13.23 -4.95
N PRO A 71 7.67 -13.63 -6.24
CA PRO A 71 8.12 -14.97 -6.63
C PRO A 71 9.56 -15.29 -6.23
N THR A 72 10.47 -14.30 -6.23
CA THR A 72 11.93 -14.51 -6.10
C THR A 72 12.52 -14.03 -4.77
N SER A 73 11.83 -13.20 -3.99
CA SER A 73 12.39 -12.50 -2.84
C SER A 73 12.61 -13.35 -1.58
N GLY A 74 12.00 -14.54 -1.51
CA GLY A 74 11.93 -15.34 -0.27
C GLY A 74 10.96 -14.77 0.77
N TYR A 75 10.13 -13.78 0.40
CA TYR A 75 9.06 -13.24 1.23
C TYR A 75 7.69 -13.50 0.60
N GLU A 76 6.67 -13.62 1.45
CA GLU A 76 5.27 -13.63 1.03
C GLU A 76 4.50 -12.49 1.70
N ALA A 77 3.52 -11.94 0.99
CA ALA A 77 2.61 -10.95 1.52
C ALA A 77 1.73 -11.58 2.61
N ILE A 78 1.47 -10.84 3.67
CA ILE A 78 0.57 -11.27 4.75
C ILE A 78 -0.66 -10.37 4.83
N SER A 79 -1.68 -10.83 5.54
CA SER A 79 -2.86 -10.01 5.83
C SER A 79 -2.45 -8.73 6.58
N GLY A 80 -2.93 -7.60 6.11
CA GLY A 80 -2.65 -6.28 6.66
C GLY A 80 -2.85 -5.20 5.59
N PRO A 81 -2.70 -3.91 5.95
CA PRO A 81 -2.89 -2.84 4.99
C PRO A 81 -1.68 -2.74 4.07
N GLU A 82 -1.94 -2.59 2.77
CA GLU A 82 -0.97 -2.04 1.82
C GLU A 82 -1.04 -0.53 1.90
N ILE A 83 0.07 0.12 2.25
CA ILE A 83 0.13 1.56 2.45
C ILE A 83 0.82 2.21 1.25
N LEU A 84 0.21 3.28 0.76
CA LEU A 84 0.76 4.18 -0.24
C LEU A 84 1.00 5.55 0.40
N TRP A 85 2.26 5.98 0.37
CA TRP A 85 2.64 7.35 0.65
C TRP A 85 3.01 8.06 -0.65
N ASN A 86 2.66 9.34 -0.72
CA ASN A 86 2.82 10.21 -1.87
C ASN A 86 3.49 11.49 -1.39
N GLU A 87 4.52 11.97 -2.10
CA GLU A 87 5.33 13.10 -1.64
C GLU A 87 4.54 14.40 -1.48
N SER A 88 3.55 14.63 -2.34
CA SER A 88 2.72 15.82 -2.31
C SER A 88 1.36 15.60 -2.99
N PRO A 89 0.34 16.45 -2.77
CA PRO A 89 -0.90 16.39 -3.53
C PRO A 89 -0.75 16.74 -5.02
N ASP A 90 0.34 17.41 -5.41
CA ASP A 90 0.60 17.79 -6.81
C ASP A 90 1.34 16.67 -7.54
N THR A 91 0.61 15.92 -8.35
CA THR A 91 1.12 14.77 -9.09
C THR A 91 1.70 15.12 -10.47
N THR A 92 1.89 16.41 -10.79
CA THR A 92 2.35 16.84 -12.12
C THR A 92 3.87 16.73 -12.30
N ASN A 93 4.63 16.54 -11.22
CA ASN A 93 6.07 16.36 -11.26
C ASN A 93 6.44 15.10 -12.08
N PRO A 94 7.26 15.19 -13.15
CA PRO A 94 7.70 14.01 -13.90
C PRO A 94 8.59 13.07 -13.07
N GLN A 95 9.18 13.56 -11.98
CA GLN A 95 9.96 12.79 -11.02
C GLN A 95 9.18 12.56 -9.71
N TYR A 96 7.85 12.40 -9.82
CA TYR A 96 7.00 12.25 -8.66
C TYR A 96 7.37 11.04 -7.83
N LYS A 97 7.54 11.24 -6.52
CA LYS A 97 7.95 10.19 -5.58
C LYS A 97 6.78 9.65 -4.77
N SER A 98 6.66 8.32 -4.77
CA SER A 98 5.75 7.55 -3.93
C SER A 98 6.47 6.39 -3.28
N GLU A 99 5.90 5.88 -2.19
CA GLU A 99 6.36 4.65 -1.54
C GLU A 99 5.20 3.68 -1.37
N ILE A 100 5.43 2.41 -1.75
CA ILE A 100 4.50 1.29 -1.54
C ILE A 100 5.05 0.43 -0.41
N TRP A 101 4.23 0.21 0.61
CA TRP A 101 4.57 -0.54 1.80
C TRP A 101 3.64 -1.75 1.87
N ILE A 102 4.21 -2.96 1.81
CA ILE A 102 3.44 -4.22 1.86
C ILE A 102 3.90 -5.02 3.07
N PRO A 103 2.98 -5.51 3.93
CA PRO A 103 3.36 -6.33 5.07
C PRO A 103 3.78 -7.71 4.58
N VAL A 104 4.90 -8.22 5.10
CA VAL A 104 5.52 -9.47 4.65
C VAL A 104 6.01 -10.34 5.80
N LYS A 105 6.18 -11.63 5.51
CA LYS A 105 6.97 -12.57 6.33
C LYS A 105 7.91 -13.37 5.43
N ARG A 106 8.95 -13.96 6.01
CA ARG A 106 9.80 -14.92 5.29
C ARG A 106 8.98 -16.16 4.94
N LYS A 107 9.18 -16.67 3.73
CA LYS A 107 8.69 -17.99 3.30
C LYS A 107 9.33 -19.10 4.13
#